data_AF-A0A838QRQ9-F1
#
_entry.id   AF-A0A838QRQ9-F1
#
_cell.length_a   1.000
_cell.length_b   1.000
_cell.length_c   1.000
_cell.angle_alpha   90.00
_cell.angle_beta   90.00
_cell.angle_gamma   90.00
#
_symmetry.space_group_name_H-M   'P 1'
#
loop_
_entity.id
_entity.type
_entity.pdbx_description
1 polymer ?
#
loop_
_entity_poly.entity_id
_entity_poly.type
_entity_poly.pdbx_seq_one_letter_code
_entity_poly.pdbx_strand_id
1 'polypeptide(L)'
;MYLVELKPGKEELYRTGDELALAIRDGDVDARSRIYHRATAKWISITLHPQYKAIVAAVQEEPVRPVRKAWGLLPAGINSVPVELSPTEGVTISGGIRQRWRRPIGLGAAGILLLLGIQLAFSGPRPPWAGQGRTVAVATDTTERAEAMEMAEGMGMELEEVEQRGESAETMVSLAGSTTAWPASQPAGADTVTASLPLPEVAPALPRAPRLRTKALRAALAPAKSTAPVNSVEALLSRYEAASHEAHDRLEGGMRVARLHRLFAPGRLTAGGGVTDTRRSLAAAGNFIRLYRQQQTTIDKVYQDSVKLLAKRHGWSPKEVKQWSSRQQRQENPTLELLSSSLLTGIDSVLGVLDAQAGAYKVRGTAIAFEDPAATQAYGALRRRIKEQIESAVAAGGATGFGPTGLLLQAIGTSTLPRET
;
A
#
# COMPACT_ATOMS: atom_id res chain seq x y z
N MET A 1 17.10 -20.38 1.90
CA MET A 1 16.16 -20.55 0.79
C MET A 1 15.17 -21.63 1.15
N TYR A 2 13.88 -21.32 1.05
CA TYR A 2 12.75 -22.10 1.51
C TYR A 2 11.80 -22.28 0.32
N LEU A 3 11.64 -23.51 -0.15
CA LEU A 3 10.65 -23.84 -1.16
C LEU A 3 9.37 -24.23 -0.44
N VAL A 4 8.29 -23.49 -0.67
CA VAL A 4 7.01 -23.63 0.02
C VAL A 4 5.92 -23.87 -1.01
N GLU A 5 5.12 -24.91 -0.79
CA GLU A 5 3.91 -25.20 -1.54
C GLU A 5 2.74 -24.51 -0.82
N LEU A 6 2.23 -23.43 -1.41
CA LEU A 6 1.14 -22.62 -0.84
C LEU A 6 -0.22 -23.30 -1.00
N LYS A 7 -0.41 -23.95 -2.14
CA LYS A 7 -1.57 -24.78 -2.49
C LYS A 7 -1.05 -25.98 -3.27
N PRO A 8 -1.75 -27.13 -3.28
CA PRO A 8 -1.34 -28.29 -4.06
C PRO A 8 -0.97 -27.89 -5.51
N GLY A 9 0.30 -28.07 -5.87
CA GLY A 9 0.85 -27.71 -7.19
C GLY A 9 1.25 -26.24 -7.41
N LYS A 10 1.14 -25.37 -6.40
CA LYS A 10 1.64 -23.98 -6.44
C LYS A 10 2.83 -23.83 -5.49
N GLU A 11 4.02 -23.94 -6.05
CA GLU A 11 5.29 -23.79 -5.33
C GLU A 11 5.84 -22.36 -5.46
N GLU A 12 6.33 -21.82 -4.36
CA GLU A 12 6.98 -20.51 -4.29
C GLU A 12 8.30 -20.61 -3.51
N LEU A 13 9.28 -19.83 -3.95
CA LEU A 13 10.66 -19.93 -3.46
C LEU A 13 11.07 -18.65 -2.74
N TYR A 14 11.18 -18.72 -1.42
CA TYR A 14 11.64 -17.64 -0.57
C TYR A 14 13.15 -17.75 -0.37
N ARG A 15 13.91 -16.70 -0.69
CA ARG A 15 15.38 -16.73 -0.66
C ARG A 15 15.91 -16.69 0.77
N THR A 16 15.30 -15.87 1.61
CA THR A 16 15.71 -15.59 2.99
C THR A 16 14.63 -16.00 3.99
N GLY A 17 15.01 -16.08 5.28
CA GLY A 17 14.06 -16.33 6.36
C GLY A 17 13.09 -15.16 6.57
N ASP A 18 13.56 -13.93 6.31
CA ASP A 18 12.75 -12.71 6.45
C ASP A 18 11.65 -12.63 5.38
N GLU A 19 11.95 -13.05 4.14
CA GLU A 19 10.93 -13.15 3.07
C GLU A 19 9.84 -14.16 3.44
N LEU A 20 10.22 -15.32 3.97
CA LEU A 20 9.26 -16.31 4.47
C LEU A 20 8.45 -15.75 5.65
N ALA A 21 9.09 -15.01 6.55
CA ALA A 21 8.42 -14.40 7.70
C ALA A 21 7.41 -13.33 7.30
N LEU A 22 7.72 -12.51 6.29
CA LEU A 22 6.78 -11.56 5.70
C LEU A 22 5.60 -12.28 5.05
N ALA A 23 5.84 -13.32 4.25
CA ALA A 23 4.78 -14.09 3.60
C ALA A 23 3.84 -14.79 4.62
N ILE A 24 4.36 -15.25 5.76
CA ILE A 24 3.54 -15.79 6.86
C ILE A 24 2.70 -14.69 7.52
N ARG A 25 3.27 -13.49 7.72
CA ARG A 25 2.55 -12.34 8.31
C ARG A 25 1.47 -11.78 7.40
N ASP A 26 1.73 -11.75 6.10
CA ASP A 26 0.79 -11.28 5.08
C ASP A 26 -0.33 -12.30 4.83
N GLY A 27 -0.15 -13.55 5.28
CA GLY A 27 -1.12 -14.63 5.15
C GLY A 27 -1.06 -15.40 3.83
N ASP A 28 -0.05 -15.12 2.99
CA ASP A 28 0.20 -15.88 1.77
C ASP A 28 0.60 -17.33 2.08
N VAL A 29 1.36 -17.50 3.17
CA VAL A 29 1.78 -18.80 3.69
C VAL A 29 0.92 -19.14 4.92
N ASP A 30 -0.01 -20.07 4.76
CA ASP A 30 -0.96 -20.48 5.79
C ASP A 30 -0.53 -21.77 6.52
N ALA A 31 -1.30 -22.20 7.52
CA ALA A 31 -1.03 -23.45 8.26
C ALA A 31 -1.20 -24.73 7.41
N ARG A 32 -1.78 -24.64 6.20
CA ARG A 32 -1.97 -25.75 5.26
C ARG A 32 -0.81 -25.89 4.29
N SER A 33 0.01 -24.85 4.17
CA SER A 33 1.19 -24.81 3.32
C SER A 33 2.22 -25.86 3.75
N ARG A 34 3.00 -26.36 2.78
CA ARG A 34 4.05 -27.35 3.02
C ARG A 34 5.40 -26.75 2.67
N ILE A 35 6.43 -27.11 3.41
CA ILE A 35 7.80 -26.66 3.16
C ILE A 35 8.67 -27.85 2.78
N TYR A 36 9.50 -27.69 1.76
CA TYR A 36 10.40 -28.74 1.32
C TYR A 36 11.61 -28.80 2.26
N HIS A 37 11.74 -29.91 2.99
CA HIS A 37 12.87 -30.12 3.89
C HIS A 37 14.03 -30.79 3.15
N ARG A 38 15.08 -30.01 2.86
CA ARG A 38 16.19 -30.44 2.00
C ARG A 38 16.92 -31.69 2.52
N ALA A 39 17.09 -31.85 3.83
CA ALA A 39 17.85 -32.97 4.38
C ALA A 39 17.12 -34.32 4.26
N THR A 40 15.78 -34.30 4.24
CA THR A 40 14.95 -35.50 4.13
C THR A 40 14.30 -35.64 2.75
N ALA A 41 14.56 -34.68 1.85
CA ALA A 41 13.98 -34.58 0.51
C ALA A 41 12.44 -34.72 0.50
N LYS A 42 11.75 -34.28 1.55
CA LYS A 42 10.32 -34.50 1.77
C LYS A 42 9.60 -33.19 2.07
N TRP A 43 8.40 -33.04 1.52
CA TRP A 43 7.46 -32.00 1.91
C TRP A 43 6.92 -32.28 3.31
N ILE A 44 7.11 -31.34 4.22
CA ILE A 44 6.57 -31.40 5.58
C ILE A 44 5.59 -30.24 5.80
N SER A 45 4.61 -30.41 6.68
CA SER A 45 3.71 -29.31 7.06
C SER A 45 4.52 -28.13 7.59
N ILE A 46 4.18 -26.91 7.17
CA ILE A 46 4.90 -25.72 7.62
C ILE A 46 4.78 -25.50 9.13
N THR A 47 3.69 -25.99 9.75
CA THR A 47 3.49 -25.96 11.21
C THR A 47 4.53 -26.73 12.01
N LEU A 48 5.24 -27.69 11.38
CA LEU A 48 6.34 -28.43 12.01
C LEU A 48 7.68 -27.71 11.89
N HIS A 49 7.78 -26.69 11.04
CA HIS A 49 9.03 -25.99 10.80
C HIS A 49 9.36 -25.03 11.97
N PRO A 50 10.58 -25.06 12.54
CA PRO A 50 10.93 -24.28 13.72
C PRO A 50 10.79 -22.77 13.53
N GLN A 51 11.07 -22.25 12.33
CA GLN A 51 10.90 -20.82 12.05
C GLN A 51 9.42 -20.40 12.01
N TYR A 52 8.53 -21.24 11.46
CA TYR A 52 7.10 -20.92 11.43
C TYR A 52 6.56 -20.80 12.85
N LYS A 53 6.92 -21.76 13.72
CA LYS A 53 6.57 -21.70 15.15
C LYS A 53 7.08 -20.43 15.83
N ALA A 54 8.33 -20.04 15.57
CA ALA A 54 8.90 -18.82 16.14
C ALA A 54 8.17 -17.55 15.66
N ILE A 55 7.77 -17.49 14.38
CA ILE A 55 7.06 -16.34 13.81
C ILE A 55 5.62 -16.27 14.35
N VAL A 56 4.89 -17.39 14.37
CA VAL A 56 3.53 -17.44 14.91
C VAL A 56 3.52 -17.16 16.42
N ALA A 57 4.50 -17.68 17.16
CA ALA A 57 4.69 -17.34 18.57
C ALA A 57 4.96 -15.85 18.76
N ALA A 58 5.83 -15.25 17.94
CA ALA A 58 6.09 -13.80 18.01
C ALA A 58 4.84 -12.95 17.66
N VAL A 59 3.96 -13.44 16.79
CA VAL A 59 2.69 -12.78 16.46
C VAL A 59 1.66 -12.95 17.60
N GLN A 60 1.63 -14.10 18.28
CA GLN A 60 0.78 -14.32 19.46
C GLN A 60 1.28 -13.58 20.70
N GLU A 61 2.60 -13.53 20.90
CA GLU A 61 3.25 -12.84 22.00
C GLU A 61 3.26 -11.34 21.83
N GLU A 62 3.00 -10.81 20.64
CA GLU A 62 2.70 -9.39 20.46
C GLU A 62 1.37 -9.13 21.18
N PRO A 63 1.40 -8.72 22.46
CA PRO A 63 0.17 -8.60 23.23
C PRO A 63 -0.57 -7.48 22.52
N VAL A 64 -1.85 -7.68 22.22
CA VAL A 64 -2.79 -6.59 21.95
C VAL A 64 -2.46 -5.53 22.98
N ARG A 65 -1.72 -4.49 22.58
CA ARG A 65 -1.24 -3.49 23.53
C ARG A 65 -2.53 -2.98 24.13
N PRO A 66 -2.81 -3.20 25.43
CA PRO A 66 -3.96 -2.57 26.02
C PRO A 66 -3.73 -1.09 25.75
N VAL A 67 -4.73 -0.43 25.16
CA VAL A 67 -4.80 1.02 25.11
C VAL A 67 -4.65 1.46 26.57
N ARG A 68 -3.42 1.76 27.00
CA ARG A 68 -3.11 2.04 28.39
C ARG A 68 -3.74 3.40 28.68
N LYS A 69 -4.96 3.33 29.24
CA LYS A 69 -5.54 4.38 30.07
C LYS A 69 -4.48 4.86 31.06
N ALA A 70 -4.43 6.18 31.19
CA ALA A 70 -3.58 6.94 32.08
C ALA A 70 -3.33 6.23 33.42
N TRP A 71 -2.05 6.07 33.77
CA TRP A 71 -1.61 5.93 35.15
C TRP A 71 -0.79 7.17 35.48
N GLY A 72 -1.35 7.98 36.37
CA GLY A 72 -0.65 9.07 37.03
C GLY A 72 0.37 8.53 38.04
N LEU A 73 1.50 9.21 38.11
CA LEU A 73 2.46 9.13 39.20
C LEU A 73 2.66 10.56 39.69
N LEU A 74 1.83 10.96 40.65
CA LEU A 74 2.10 12.05 41.58
C LEU A 74 2.76 11.42 42.82
N PRO A 75 3.90 11.93 43.30
CA PRO A 75 4.33 11.64 44.65
C PRO A 75 3.51 12.49 45.64
N ALA A 76 3.07 11.83 46.70
CA ALA A 76 2.38 12.40 47.83
C ALA A 76 3.27 13.36 48.64
N GLY A 77 2.62 14.36 49.24
CA GLY A 77 3.02 14.94 50.52
C GLY A 77 3.63 16.33 50.47
N ILE A 78 2.79 17.37 50.62
CA ILE A 78 3.05 18.45 51.59
C ILE A 78 1.70 18.86 52.20
N ASN A 79 1.74 18.98 53.52
CA ASN A 79 0.64 19.21 54.43
C ASN A 79 -0.04 20.58 54.28
N SER A 80 -1.31 20.55 54.65
CA SER A 80 -2.21 21.61 55.12
C SER A 80 -1.57 22.82 55.83
N VAL A 81 -2.00 24.01 55.43
CA VAL A 81 -2.28 25.16 56.32
C VAL A 81 -3.58 25.81 55.85
N PRO A 82 -4.62 25.94 56.68
CA PRO A 82 -5.75 26.83 56.44
C PRO A 82 -5.45 28.18 57.08
N VAL A 83 -5.54 29.28 56.31
CA VAL A 83 -5.66 30.63 56.89
C VAL A 83 -6.93 31.27 56.37
N GLU A 84 -7.75 31.60 57.35
CA GLU A 84 -9.05 32.21 57.32
C GLU A 84 -8.95 33.74 57.11
N LEU A 85 -10.08 34.29 56.71
CA LEU A 85 -10.35 35.62 56.15
C LEU A 85 -9.98 36.79 57.08
N SER A 86 -9.68 37.95 56.49
CA SER A 86 -10.48 39.17 56.71
C SER A 86 -10.13 40.32 55.75
N PRO A 87 -11.11 41.24 55.51
CA PRO A 87 -11.06 42.29 54.50
C PRO A 87 -10.62 43.64 55.10
N THR A 88 -10.16 44.57 54.25
CA THR A 88 -10.27 46.01 54.54
C THR A 88 -10.16 46.84 53.27
N GLU A 89 -11.06 47.81 53.21
CA GLU A 89 -11.15 49.01 52.37
C GLU A 89 -9.77 49.69 52.19
N GLY A 90 -9.42 50.46 51.17
CA GLY A 90 -10.15 51.18 50.14
C GLY A 90 -9.29 52.41 49.83
N VAL A 91 -8.70 52.53 48.64
CA VAL A 91 -8.06 53.78 48.17
C VAL A 91 -8.29 53.95 46.67
N THR A 92 -8.58 55.20 46.33
CA THR A 92 -9.17 55.76 45.13
C THR A 92 -8.21 55.97 43.95
N ILE A 93 -8.71 55.62 42.75
CA ILE A 93 -8.74 56.40 41.50
C ILE A 93 -7.48 57.19 41.08
N SER A 94 -6.77 56.72 40.04
CA SER A 94 -6.51 57.50 38.81
C SER A 94 -5.61 56.76 37.79
N GLY A 95 -5.90 56.95 36.50
CA GLY A 95 -4.95 56.72 35.41
C GLY A 95 -5.27 55.53 34.52
N GLY A 96 -6.07 55.76 33.47
CA GLY A 96 -6.65 54.70 32.65
C GLY A 96 -5.74 54.09 31.58
N ILE A 97 -6.20 52.95 31.06
CA ILE A 97 -6.05 52.53 29.66
C ILE A 97 -7.39 51.91 29.25
N ARG A 98 -8.14 52.63 28.41
CA ARG A 98 -9.32 52.12 27.71
C ARG A 98 -8.84 51.19 26.59
N GLN A 99 -9.06 49.89 26.70
CA GLN A 99 -9.17 49.02 25.52
C GLN A 99 -10.45 48.18 25.59
N ARG A 100 -11.47 48.74 24.95
CA ARG A 100 -12.83 48.23 24.78
C ARG A 100 -12.85 47.30 23.57
N TRP A 101 -12.52 46.02 23.75
CA TRP A 101 -12.72 44.99 22.71
C TRP A 101 -14.19 44.59 22.65
N ARG A 102 -14.99 45.39 21.93
CA ARG A 102 -16.31 44.96 21.45
C ARG A 102 -16.11 44.05 20.23
N ARG A 103 -16.48 42.79 20.37
CA ARG A 103 -16.61 41.85 19.24
C ARG A 103 -17.84 42.23 18.38
N PRO A 104 -17.78 42.19 17.04
CA PRO A 104 -18.96 42.25 16.20
C PRO A 104 -19.65 40.88 16.19
N ILE A 105 -20.78 40.78 16.89
CA ILE A 105 -21.79 39.74 16.64
C ILE A 105 -22.55 40.21 15.41
N GLY A 106 -22.16 39.76 14.22
CA GLY A 106 -22.74 40.29 12.99
C GLY A 106 -22.44 39.51 11.72
N LEU A 107 -22.19 38.20 11.80
CA LEU A 107 -22.02 37.33 10.62
C LEU A 107 -22.56 35.91 10.87
N GLY A 108 -23.60 35.75 11.69
CA GLY A 108 -24.23 34.44 11.96
C GLY A 108 -25.47 34.14 11.11
N ALA A 109 -26.22 35.16 10.69
CA ALA A 109 -27.53 34.96 10.05
C ALA A 109 -27.48 34.73 8.53
N ALA A 110 -26.48 35.29 7.83
CA ALA A 110 -26.38 35.15 6.37
C ALA A 110 -25.95 33.73 5.93
N GLY A 111 -25.15 33.03 6.74
CA GLY A 111 -24.72 31.66 6.44
C GLY A 111 -25.84 30.62 6.55
N ILE A 112 -26.79 30.83 7.46
CA ILE A 112 -27.93 29.90 7.66
C ILE A 112 -28.97 30.07 6.53
N LEU A 113 -29.20 31.29 6.04
CA LEU A 113 -30.09 31.53 4.89
C LEU A 113 -29.53 30.97 3.57
N LEU A 114 -28.20 30.96 3.40
CA LEU A 114 -27.57 30.43 2.18
C LEU A 114 -27.60 28.88 2.15
N LEU A 115 -27.51 28.22 3.31
CA LEU A 115 -27.69 26.77 3.42
C LEU A 115 -29.15 26.33 3.29
N LEU A 116 -30.13 27.13 3.74
CA LEU A 116 -31.55 26.84 3.53
C LEU A 116 -32.00 27.04 2.06
N GLY A 117 -31.43 28.03 1.36
CA GLY A 117 -31.75 28.30 -0.05
C GLY A 117 -31.33 27.18 -1.01
N ILE A 118 -30.24 26.47 -0.69
CA ILE A 118 -29.74 25.36 -1.52
C ILE A 118 -30.66 24.13 -1.42
N GLN A 119 -31.35 23.90 -0.30
CA GLN A 119 -32.26 22.74 -0.19
C GLN A 119 -33.60 22.94 -0.91
N LEU A 120 -34.07 24.18 -1.08
CA LEU A 120 -35.30 24.48 -1.83
C LEU A 120 -35.11 24.48 -3.36
N ALA A 121 -33.87 24.66 -3.84
CA ALA A 121 -33.58 24.64 -5.28
C ALA A 121 -33.56 23.24 -5.91
N PHE A 122 -33.53 22.16 -5.10
CA PHE A 122 -33.52 20.78 -5.58
C PHE A 122 -34.85 20.02 -5.40
N SER A 123 -35.88 20.69 -4.88
CA SER A 123 -37.25 20.15 -4.76
C SER A 123 -38.14 20.52 -5.96
N GLY A 124 -37.59 20.49 -7.16
CA GLY A 124 -38.37 20.61 -8.41
C GLY A 124 -39.03 19.28 -8.80
N PRO A 125 -40.17 19.31 -9.52
CA PRO A 125 -40.83 18.10 -10.02
C PRO A 125 -39.86 17.30 -10.89
N ARG A 126 -39.63 16.04 -10.51
CA ARG A 126 -38.75 15.13 -11.25
C ARG A 126 -39.28 14.96 -12.68
N PRO A 127 -38.44 15.07 -13.71
CA PRO A 127 -38.88 14.89 -15.08
C PRO A 127 -39.29 13.42 -15.34
N PRO A 128 -40.32 13.17 -16.16
CA PRO A 128 -41.01 11.87 -16.27
C PRO A 128 -40.18 10.73 -16.89
N TRP A 129 -38.93 10.95 -17.26
CA TRP A 129 -38.06 9.93 -17.87
C TRP A 129 -37.18 9.17 -16.86
N ALA A 130 -37.20 9.54 -15.57
CA ALA A 130 -36.42 8.85 -14.52
C ALA A 130 -37.02 7.49 -14.05
N GLY A 131 -38.05 6.97 -14.76
CA GLY A 131 -38.84 5.81 -14.33
C GLY A 131 -38.72 4.54 -15.19
N GLN A 132 -37.83 4.45 -16.18
CA GLN A 132 -37.66 3.23 -16.97
C GLN A 132 -36.51 2.36 -16.46
N GLY A 133 -36.71 1.75 -15.29
CA GLY A 133 -36.00 0.54 -14.90
C GLY A 133 -36.58 -0.64 -15.68
N ARG A 134 -36.04 -0.93 -16.86
CA ARG A 134 -36.37 -2.14 -17.64
C ARG A 134 -35.72 -3.34 -16.94
N THR A 135 -36.52 -4.10 -16.19
CA THR A 135 -36.16 -5.43 -15.73
C THR A 135 -36.02 -6.34 -16.95
N VAL A 136 -34.78 -6.69 -17.29
CA VAL A 136 -34.50 -7.78 -18.23
C VAL A 136 -34.63 -9.07 -17.44
N ALA A 137 -35.79 -9.72 -17.55
CA ALA A 137 -35.95 -11.10 -17.15
C ALA A 137 -35.11 -11.97 -18.09
N VAL A 138 -34.03 -12.55 -17.56
CA VAL A 138 -33.34 -13.67 -18.19
C VAL A 138 -34.20 -14.90 -17.91
N ALA A 139 -34.89 -15.39 -18.94
CA ALA A 139 -35.51 -16.70 -18.91
C ALA A 139 -34.40 -17.76 -18.92
N THR A 140 -34.08 -18.32 -17.76
CA THR A 140 -33.42 -19.63 -17.69
C THR A 140 -34.50 -20.68 -17.72
N ASP A 141 -34.61 -21.37 -18.86
CA ASP A 141 -35.37 -22.60 -18.98
C ASP A 141 -34.71 -23.64 -18.08
N THR A 142 -35.39 -24.04 -17.00
CA THR A 142 -34.95 -25.11 -16.10
C THR A 142 -36.19 -25.83 -15.61
N THR A 143 -36.87 -26.45 -16.57
CA THR A 143 -38.10 -27.22 -16.34
C THR A 143 -37.83 -28.68 -16.73
N GLU A 144 -36.85 -29.32 -16.08
CA GLU A 144 -36.59 -30.77 -16.25
C GLU A 144 -35.67 -31.31 -15.14
N ARG A 145 -35.98 -31.03 -13.86
CA ARG A 145 -35.32 -31.74 -12.73
C ARG A 145 -36.08 -31.72 -11.40
N ALA A 146 -37.40 -31.63 -11.44
CA ALA A 146 -38.24 -31.64 -10.24
C ALA A 146 -39.06 -32.94 -10.05
N GLU A 147 -39.03 -33.89 -11.00
CA GLU A 147 -39.82 -35.15 -10.89
C GLU A 147 -39.00 -36.36 -10.40
N ALA A 148 -37.74 -36.18 -9.98
CA ALA A 148 -36.85 -37.28 -9.57
C ALA A 148 -36.55 -37.39 -8.07
N MET A 149 -37.20 -36.59 -7.22
CA MET A 149 -36.97 -36.63 -5.75
C MET A 149 -38.18 -37.10 -4.92
N GLU A 150 -39.25 -37.59 -5.56
CA GLU A 150 -40.46 -38.07 -4.87
C GLU A 150 -40.59 -39.61 -4.82
N MET A 151 -39.48 -40.36 -4.94
CA MET A 151 -39.49 -41.84 -4.85
C MET A 151 -38.51 -42.43 -3.81
N ALA A 152 -37.98 -41.64 -2.87
CA ALA A 152 -37.02 -42.14 -1.87
C ALA A 152 -37.45 -41.89 -0.41
N GLU A 153 -38.73 -41.68 -0.16
CA GLU A 153 -39.29 -41.49 1.19
C GLU A 153 -40.24 -42.65 1.50
N GLY A 154 -39.68 -43.84 1.69
CA GLY A 154 -40.46 -45.06 1.82
C GLY A 154 -39.65 -46.27 2.25
N MET A 155 -38.84 -46.15 3.29
CA MET A 155 -38.41 -47.31 4.07
C MET A 155 -38.00 -46.85 5.47
N GLY A 156 -38.94 -47.02 6.41
CA GLY A 156 -38.66 -46.88 7.82
C GLY A 156 -37.70 -47.97 8.29
N MET A 157 -36.74 -47.57 9.11
CA MET A 157 -36.16 -48.44 10.12
C MET A 157 -35.97 -47.61 11.38
N GLU A 158 -36.80 -47.95 12.36
CA GLU A 158 -36.82 -47.46 13.72
C GLU A 158 -35.85 -48.32 14.56
N LEU A 159 -35.39 -47.75 15.68
CA LEU A 159 -34.56 -48.33 16.75
C LEU A 159 -33.05 -48.33 16.42
N GLU A 160 -32.14 -47.91 17.30
CA GLU A 160 -32.17 -47.99 18.76
C GLU A 160 -31.17 -46.99 19.36
N GLU A 161 -31.56 -46.43 20.51
CA GLU A 161 -30.81 -45.52 21.35
C GLU A 161 -29.82 -46.32 22.21
N VAL A 162 -28.50 -46.08 22.07
CA VAL A 162 -27.51 -46.47 23.09
C VAL A 162 -26.52 -45.32 23.30
N GLU A 163 -26.68 -44.71 24.46
CA GLU A 163 -25.75 -43.87 25.18
C GLU A 163 -24.46 -44.65 25.50
N GLN A 164 -23.29 -44.21 24.99
CA GLN A 164 -22.03 -44.54 25.68
C GLN A 164 -20.90 -43.53 25.46
N ARG A 165 -20.32 -43.23 26.62
CA ARG A 165 -19.29 -42.28 27.00
C ARG A 165 -17.91 -42.94 26.88
N GLY A 166 -16.92 -42.19 26.36
CA GLY A 166 -15.53 -42.33 26.79
C GLY A 166 -14.52 -42.92 25.81
N GLU A 167 -13.29 -42.40 25.93
CA GLU A 167 -11.98 -43.00 25.62
C GLU A 167 -11.58 -43.06 24.14
N SER A 168 -10.67 -42.20 23.69
CA SER A 168 -9.20 -42.36 23.84
C SER A 168 -8.69 -43.67 23.25
N ALA A 169 -8.33 -43.66 21.97
CA ALA A 169 -7.36 -44.61 21.43
C ALA A 169 -6.59 -44.00 20.26
N GLU A 170 -5.35 -43.65 20.55
CA GLU A 170 -4.31 -43.34 19.58
C GLU A 170 -4.04 -44.58 18.73
N THR A 171 -4.36 -44.52 17.44
CA THR A 171 -3.97 -45.56 16.49
C THR A 171 -2.51 -45.35 16.10
N MET A 172 -1.60 -45.95 16.88
CA MET A 172 -0.22 -46.21 16.48
C MET A 172 -0.21 -47.14 15.26
N VAL A 173 0.11 -46.59 14.08
CA VAL A 173 0.53 -47.41 12.93
C VAL A 173 2.04 -47.50 12.96
N SER A 174 2.51 -48.58 13.58
CA SER A 174 3.88 -49.07 13.48
C SER A 174 3.97 -49.90 12.19
N LEU A 175 4.69 -49.41 11.18
CA LEU A 175 5.12 -50.21 10.05
C LEU A 175 6.64 -50.32 10.09
N ALA A 176 7.08 -51.47 10.58
CA ALA A 176 8.44 -51.94 10.53
C ALA A 176 8.83 -52.32 9.10
N GLY A 177 10.11 -52.09 8.80
CA GLY A 177 10.95 -53.06 8.09
C GLY A 177 10.87 -53.09 6.56
N SER A 178 11.59 -52.18 5.90
CA SER A 178 12.26 -52.51 4.64
C SER A 178 13.65 -51.86 4.57
N THR A 179 14.62 -52.58 5.13
CA THR A 179 16.05 -52.34 4.88
C THR A 179 16.37 -52.78 3.46
N THR A 180 16.19 -51.89 2.50
CA THR A 180 16.72 -52.08 1.14
C THR A 180 18.00 -51.25 1.02
N ALA A 181 19.12 -51.87 1.37
CA ALA A 181 20.45 -51.32 1.09
C ALA A 181 20.69 -51.36 -0.42
N TRP A 182 20.89 -50.19 -1.02
CA TRP A 182 21.39 -50.05 -2.40
C TRP A 182 22.85 -49.59 -2.37
N PRO A 183 23.68 -50.09 -3.31
CA PRO A 183 25.12 -50.15 -3.16
C PRO A 183 25.80 -48.81 -3.38
N ALA A 184 26.88 -48.60 -2.62
CA ALA A 184 27.82 -47.52 -2.82
C ALA A 184 28.67 -47.80 -4.08
N SER A 185 28.56 -46.94 -5.08
CA SER A 185 29.46 -46.93 -6.23
C SER A 185 30.66 -46.04 -5.93
N GLN A 186 31.79 -46.67 -5.58
CA GLN A 186 33.11 -46.06 -5.57
C GLN A 186 33.72 -46.13 -6.99
N PRO A 187 34.44 -45.12 -7.48
CA PRO A 187 35.02 -45.14 -8.82
C PRO A 187 36.45 -45.70 -8.78
N ALA A 188 36.77 -46.60 -9.71
CA ALA A 188 38.15 -47.02 -9.97
C ALA A 188 38.34 -47.44 -11.43
N GLY A 189 39.42 -46.92 -12.05
CA GLY A 189 40.08 -47.43 -13.27
C GLY A 189 39.38 -47.09 -14.58
N ALA A 190 39.79 -46.07 -15.33
CA ALA A 190 40.93 -46.10 -16.26
C ALA A 190 40.78 -47.16 -17.36
N ASP A 191 40.41 -46.74 -18.56
CA ASP A 191 41.23 -46.98 -19.76
C ASP A 191 40.78 -46.12 -20.96
N THR A 192 41.62 -45.13 -21.25
CA THR A 192 42.27 -44.88 -22.54
C THR A 192 41.47 -45.12 -23.83
N VAL A 193 40.83 -44.07 -24.37
CA VAL A 193 40.80 -43.85 -25.84
C VAL A 193 40.99 -42.36 -26.13
N THR A 194 42.14 -42.09 -26.73
CA THR A 194 42.61 -40.81 -27.25
C THR A 194 41.78 -40.44 -28.49
N ALA A 195 40.91 -39.45 -28.37
CA ALA A 195 40.34 -38.74 -29.52
C ALA A 195 40.41 -37.24 -29.26
N SER A 196 41.48 -36.62 -29.73
CA SER A 196 41.69 -35.18 -29.72
C SER A 196 40.67 -34.49 -30.61
N LEU A 197 39.60 -33.99 -30.01
CA LEU A 197 38.75 -32.95 -30.58
C LEU A 197 39.31 -31.58 -30.13
N PRO A 198 39.53 -30.61 -31.04
CA PRO A 198 39.96 -29.27 -30.65
C PRO A 198 38.82 -28.57 -29.88
N LEU A 199 39.04 -28.34 -28.59
CA LEU A 199 38.18 -27.51 -27.76
C LEU A 199 38.26 -26.05 -28.24
N PRO A 200 37.12 -25.35 -28.46
CA PRO A 200 37.12 -23.90 -28.55
C PRO A 200 37.41 -23.31 -27.16
N GLU A 201 38.67 -22.95 -26.93
CA GLU A 201 39.18 -22.31 -25.72
C GLU A 201 38.86 -20.80 -25.70
N VAL A 202 37.59 -20.42 -25.60
CA VAL A 202 37.23 -19.08 -25.12
C VAL A 202 35.89 -19.16 -24.37
N ALA A 203 35.95 -19.41 -23.07
CA ALA A 203 34.79 -19.17 -22.21
C ALA A 203 34.44 -17.67 -22.31
N PRO A 204 33.18 -17.29 -22.60
CA PRO A 204 32.79 -15.89 -22.68
C PRO A 204 33.04 -15.25 -21.32
N ALA A 205 33.98 -14.31 -21.28
CA ALA A 205 34.31 -13.53 -20.10
C ALA A 205 33.05 -12.76 -19.66
N LEU A 206 32.35 -13.30 -18.66
CA LEU A 206 31.22 -12.61 -18.04
C LEU A 206 31.72 -11.24 -17.54
N PRO A 207 31.03 -10.14 -17.88
CA PRO A 207 31.46 -8.81 -17.48
C PRO A 207 31.56 -8.75 -15.96
N ARG A 208 32.77 -8.49 -15.45
CA ARG A 208 33.00 -8.30 -14.01
C ARG A 208 32.04 -7.23 -13.51
N ALA A 209 31.24 -7.57 -12.50
CA ALA A 209 30.33 -6.63 -11.87
C ALA A 209 31.10 -5.35 -11.47
N PRO A 210 30.58 -4.15 -11.80
CA PRO A 210 31.26 -2.89 -11.50
C PRO A 210 31.50 -2.80 -9.99
N ARG A 211 32.77 -2.72 -9.61
CA ARG A 211 33.17 -2.57 -8.20
C ARG A 211 32.71 -1.18 -7.72
N LEU A 212 31.64 -1.14 -6.94
CA LEU A 212 31.17 0.07 -6.28
C LEU A 212 32.31 0.63 -5.41
N ARG A 213 32.75 1.84 -5.72
CA ARG A 213 33.83 2.52 -4.98
C ARG A 213 33.35 2.76 -3.54
N THR A 214 33.84 1.96 -2.60
CA THR A 214 33.53 2.03 -1.16
C THR A 214 33.73 3.42 -0.56
N LYS A 215 34.65 4.23 -1.09
CA LYS A 215 34.83 5.64 -0.69
C LYS A 215 33.63 6.53 -1.05
N ALA A 216 33.04 6.37 -2.22
CA ALA A 216 31.85 7.15 -2.62
C ALA A 216 30.63 6.74 -1.80
N LEU A 217 30.49 5.45 -1.52
CA LEU A 217 29.41 4.92 -0.68
C LEU A 217 29.55 5.39 0.78
N ARG A 218 30.77 5.38 1.33
CA ARG A 218 31.04 5.91 2.68
C ARG A 218 30.86 7.43 2.76
N ALA A 219 31.21 8.17 1.71
CA ALA A 219 30.96 9.61 1.63
C ALA A 219 29.46 9.94 1.52
N ALA A 220 28.68 9.11 0.82
CA ALA A 220 27.21 9.24 0.75
C ALA A 220 26.51 8.82 2.05
N LEU A 221 27.09 7.89 2.81
CA LEU A 221 26.56 7.43 4.10
C LEU A 221 27.06 8.24 5.30
N ALA A 222 28.05 9.12 5.12
CA ALA A 222 28.52 9.98 6.20
C ALA A 222 27.41 11.01 6.48
N PRO A 223 26.80 11.02 7.68
CA PRO A 223 25.81 12.02 8.00
C PRO A 223 26.45 13.40 7.82
N ALA A 224 25.78 14.31 7.12
CA ALA A 224 26.24 15.68 6.98
C ALA A 224 26.60 16.19 8.39
N LYS A 225 27.84 16.68 8.55
CA LYS A 225 28.32 17.21 9.84
C LYS A 225 27.49 18.45 10.17
N SER A 226 26.37 18.24 10.86
CA SER A 226 25.62 19.33 11.46
C SER A 226 26.38 19.78 12.70
N THR A 227 26.72 21.06 12.76
CA THR A 227 27.30 21.71 13.93
C THR A 227 26.24 22.02 14.99
N ALA A 228 24.95 21.86 14.66
CA ALA A 228 23.86 22.14 15.58
C ALA A 228 23.83 21.12 16.72
N PRO A 229 23.43 21.54 17.94
CA PRO A 229 23.26 20.62 19.05
C PRO A 229 22.31 19.48 18.65
N VAL A 230 22.65 18.24 19.00
CA VAL A 230 21.87 17.04 18.63
C VAL A 230 20.40 17.16 19.07
N ASN A 231 20.09 17.91 20.13
CA ASN A 231 18.73 18.09 20.65
C ASN A 231 18.17 19.50 20.38
N SER A 232 18.69 20.20 19.37
CA SER A 232 18.14 21.48 18.91
C SER A 232 16.99 21.29 17.93
N VAL A 233 16.12 22.29 17.83
CA VAL A 233 15.04 22.34 16.82
C VAL A 233 15.61 22.24 15.40
N GLU A 234 16.72 22.91 15.14
CA GLU A 234 17.39 22.92 13.83
C GLU A 234 17.88 21.52 13.44
N ALA A 235 18.54 20.81 14.35
CA ALA A 235 18.96 19.42 14.11
C ALA A 235 17.76 18.47 13.89
N LEU A 236 16.60 18.77 14.47
CA LEU A 236 15.39 17.99 14.24
C LEU A 236 14.74 18.31 12.88
N LEU A 237 14.67 19.59 12.49
CA LEU A 237 14.20 20.04 11.18
C LEU A 237 15.06 19.44 10.05
N SER A 238 16.39 19.50 10.18
CA SER A 238 17.31 18.93 9.19
C SER A 238 17.09 17.42 9.00
N ARG A 239 16.85 16.68 10.09
CA ARG A 239 16.56 15.23 10.02
C ARG A 239 15.18 14.93 9.44
N TYR A 240 14.17 15.75 9.75
CA TYR A 240 12.85 15.66 9.11
C TYR A 240 12.94 15.86 7.60
N GLU A 241 13.64 16.90 7.16
CA GLU A 241 13.84 17.19 5.74
C GLU A 241 14.59 16.07 5.02
N ALA A 242 15.66 15.56 5.63
CA ALA A 242 16.40 14.42 5.08
C ALA A 242 15.52 13.17 4.94
N ALA A 243 14.71 12.86 5.94
CA ALA A 243 13.79 11.71 5.90
C ALA A 243 12.70 11.88 4.82
N SER A 244 12.14 13.09 4.68
CA SER A 244 11.16 13.38 3.64
C SER A 244 11.76 13.37 2.23
N HIS A 245 12.99 13.88 2.05
CA HIS A 245 13.72 13.78 0.77
C HIS A 245 14.01 12.32 0.42
N GLU A 246 14.47 11.51 1.36
CA GLU A 246 14.71 10.08 1.11
C GLU A 246 13.42 9.35 0.69
N ALA A 247 12.29 9.65 1.34
CA ALA A 247 10.99 9.11 0.92
C ALA A 247 10.62 9.51 -0.52
N HIS A 248 10.91 10.76 -0.90
CA HIS A 248 10.67 11.26 -2.26
C HIS A 248 11.59 10.58 -3.28
N ASP A 249 12.89 10.44 -2.99
CA ASP A 249 13.85 9.77 -3.86
C ASP A 249 13.44 8.30 -4.13
N ARG A 250 12.90 7.61 -3.11
CA ARG A 250 12.34 6.26 -3.26
C ARG A 250 11.11 6.24 -4.15
N LEU A 251 10.21 7.21 -4.02
CA LEU A 251 9.06 7.36 -4.91
C LEU A 251 9.54 7.55 -6.36
N GLU A 252 10.44 8.49 -6.60
CA GLU A 252 10.97 8.76 -7.95
C GLU A 252 11.69 7.52 -8.53
N GLY A 253 12.48 6.82 -7.71
CA GLY A 253 13.09 5.54 -8.06
C GLY A 253 12.04 4.49 -8.44
N GLY A 254 10.98 4.33 -7.64
CA GLY A 254 9.86 3.44 -7.91
C GLY A 254 9.12 3.79 -9.21
N MET A 255 8.86 5.07 -9.46
CA MET A 255 8.23 5.55 -10.70
C MET A 255 9.09 5.24 -11.94
N ARG A 256 10.42 5.34 -11.83
CA ARG A 256 11.36 4.94 -12.88
C ARG A 256 11.34 3.43 -13.12
N VAL A 257 11.33 2.62 -12.05
CA VAL A 257 11.23 1.16 -12.13
C VAL A 257 9.89 0.71 -12.73
N ALA A 258 8.80 1.41 -12.41
CA ALA A 258 7.49 1.21 -13.03
C ALA A 258 7.46 1.64 -14.50
N ARG A 259 8.54 2.22 -15.05
CA ARG A 259 8.65 2.62 -16.46
C ARG A 259 7.49 3.49 -16.95
N LEU A 260 6.95 4.39 -16.13
CA LEU A 260 5.83 5.24 -16.57
C LEU A 260 6.21 6.35 -17.56
N HIS A 261 7.47 6.47 -17.96
CA HIS A 261 7.88 7.45 -18.94
C HIS A 261 7.12 7.23 -20.26
N ARG A 262 6.46 8.29 -20.75
CA ARG A 262 5.70 8.29 -22.01
C ARG A 262 4.60 7.24 -22.01
N LEU A 263 3.70 7.32 -21.03
CA LEU A 263 2.65 6.33 -20.78
C LEU A 263 1.82 5.99 -22.02
N PHE A 264 1.56 6.99 -22.88
CA PHE A 264 0.77 6.85 -24.11
C PHE A 264 1.61 6.78 -25.39
N ALA A 265 2.88 6.38 -25.30
CA ALA A 265 3.69 6.14 -26.49
C ALA A 265 3.06 5.05 -27.37
N PRO A 266 3.10 5.16 -28.72
CA PRO A 266 2.47 4.19 -29.62
C PRO A 266 2.85 2.73 -29.34
N GLY A 267 4.13 2.46 -29.00
CA GLY A 267 4.59 1.11 -28.64
C GLY A 267 4.00 0.52 -27.35
N ARG A 268 3.42 1.36 -26.48
CA ARG A 268 2.70 0.94 -25.26
C ARG A 268 1.21 0.72 -25.49
N LEU A 269 0.69 1.23 -26.61
CA LEU A 269 -0.71 1.12 -26.99
C LEU A 269 -0.92 0.06 -28.06
N THR A 270 0.03 -0.86 -28.26
CA THR A 270 -0.14 -1.96 -29.21
C THR A 270 -0.94 -3.10 -28.59
N ALA A 271 -1.87 -3.68 -29.35
CA ALA A 271 -2.68 -4.82 -28.93
C ALA A 271 -1.86 -6.08 -28.57
N GLY A 272 -0.62 -6.21 -29.07
CA GLY A 272 0.29 -7.33 -28.79
C GLY A 272 0.92 -7.33 -27.39
N GLY A 273 0.18 -6.93 -26.34
CA GLY A 273 0.63 -6.97 -24.94
C GLY A 273 1.18 -5.65 -24.37
N GLY A 274 1.39 -4.63 -25.21
CA GLY A 274 1.87 -3.32 -24.75
C GLY A 274 0.90 -2.66 -23.75
N VAL A 275 -0.42 -2.80 -23.98
CA VAL A 275 -1.45 -2.26 -23.08
C VAL A 275 -1.39 -2.96 -21.72
N THR A 276 -1.35 -4.30 -21.71
CA THR A 276 -1.29 -5.10 -20.48
C THR A 276 -0.04 -4.78 -19.64
N ASP A 277 1.12 -4.65 -20.29
CA ASP A 277 2.36 -4.26 -19.61
C ASP A 277 2.30 -2.82 -19.06
N THR A 278 1.61 -1.92 -19.78
CA THR A 278 1.39 -0.54 -19.32
C THR A 278 0.42 -0.48 -18.14
N ARG A 279 -0.62 -1.33 -18.11
CA ARG A 279 -1.51 -1.47 -16.95
C ARG A 279 -0.76 -1.99 -15.72
N ARG A 280 0.08 -3.02 -15.90
CA ARG A 280 0.93 -3.55 -14.81
C ARG A 280 1.89 -2.48 -14.27
N SER A 281 2.49 -1.70 -15.18
CA SER A 281 3.34 -0.56 -14.86
C SER A 281 2.60 0.52 -14.06
N LEU A 282 1.37 0.86 -14.46
CA LEU A 282 0.51 1.81 -13.77
C LEU A 282 0.11 1.33 -12.36
N ALA A 283 -0.23 0.05 -12.21
CA ALA A 283 -0.53 -0.54 -10.92
C ALA A 283 0.67 -0.49 -9.97
N ALA A 284 1.88 -0.78 -10.48
CA ALA A 284 3.11 -0.66 -9.70
C ALA A 284 3.35 0.78 -9.22
N ALA A 285 3.13 1.77 -10.09
CA ALA A 285 3.23 3.18 -9.71
C ALA A 285 2.20 3.60 -8.65
N GLY A 286 0.95 3.15 -8.78
CA GLY A 286 -0.08 3.37 -7.75
C GLY A 286 0.34 2.83 -6.38
N ASN A 287 0.99 1.66 -6.34
CA ASN A 287 1.54 1.10 -5.11
C ASN A 287 2.66 1.96 -4.52
N PHE A 288 3.60 2.47 -5.33
CA PHE A 288 4.67 3.35 -4.85
C PHE A 288 4.13 4.67 -4.30
N ILE A 289 3.11 5.25 -4.95
CA ILE A 289 2.45 6.47 -4.49
C ILE A 289 1.78 6.25 -3.12
N ARG A 290 1.06 5.14 -2.96
CA ARG A 290 0.43 4.77 -1.68
C ARG A 290 1.48 4.60 -0.58
N LEU A 291 2.56 3.88 -0.85
CA LEU A 291 3.66 3.67 0.10
C LEU A 291 4.31 4.99 0.51
N TYR A 292 4.56 5.88 -0.46
CA TYR A 292 5.11 7.21 -0.20
C TYR A 292 4.21 8.02 0.75
N ARG A 293 2.90 8.06 0.51
CA ARG A 293 1.95 8.78 1.37
C ARG A 293 1.94 8.22 2.79
N GLN A 294 1.88 6.90 2.93
CA GLN A 294 1.98 6.23 4.23
C GLN A 294 3.29 6.57 4.94
N GLN A 295 4.42 6.59 4.22
CA GLN A 295 5.71 6.93 4.79
C GLN A 295 5.75 8.39 5.26
N GLN A 296 5.23 9.35 4.49
CA GLN A 296 5.17 10.76 4.91
C GLN A 296 4.31 10.94 6.17
N THR A 297 3.15 10.28 6.27
CA THR A 297 2.32 10.32 7.49
C THR A 297 3.08 9.76 8.70
N THR A 298 3.79 8.64 8.53
CA THR A 298 4.63 8.08 9.60
C THR A 298 5.76 9.02 10.01
N ILE A 299 6.47 9.62 9.04
CA ILE A 299 7.53 10.60 9.30
C ILE A 299 6.96 11.76 10.12
N ASP A 300 5.87 12.39 9.64
CA ASP A 300 5.27 13.52 10.36
C ASP A 300 4.87 13.17 11.79
N LYS A 301 4.26 12.00 12.00
CA LYS A 301 3.86 11.55 13.34
C LYS A 301 5.06 11.36 14.26
N VAL A 302 6.08 10.64 13.82
CA VAL A 302 7.28 10.35 14.62
C VAL A 302 7.99 11.64 15.02
N TYR A 303 8.12 12.59 14.10
CA TYR A 303 8.78 13.86 14.40
C TYR A 303 7.90 14.78 15.26
N GLN A 304 6.58 14.79 15.10
CA GLN A 304 5.68 15.50 16.02
C GLN A 304 5.79 14.98 17.45
N ASP A 305 5.86 13.67 17.64
CA ASP A 305 6.01 13.06 18.96
C ASP A 305 7.40 13.36 19.55
N SER A 306 8.44 13.36 18.71
CA SER A 306 9.80 13.75 19.09
C SER A 306 9.86 15.20 19.58
N VAL A 307 9.15 16.13 18.92
CA VAL A 307 9.06 17.52 19.39
C VAL A 307 8.39 17.64 20.74
N LYS A 308 7.26 16.95 20.94
CA LYS A 308 6.56 16.98 22.24
C LYS A 308 7.48 16.48 23.37
N LEU A 309 8.22 15.40 23.11
CA LEU A 309 9.14 14.81 24.07
C LEU A 309 10.34 15.74 24.35
N LEU A 310 10.99 16.26 23.31
CA LEU A 310 12.16 17.13 23.44
C LEU A 310 11.79 18.48 24.07
N ALA A 311 10.66 19.06 23.68
CA ALA A 311 10.18 20.31 24.28
C ALA A 311 9.95 20.16 25.78
N LYS A 312 9.35 19.04 26.21
CA LYS A 312 9.16 18.73 27.63
C LYS A 312 10.47 18.45 28.36
N ARG A 313 11.38 17.68 27.76
CA ARG A 313 12.63 17.23 28.40
C ARG A 313 13.69 18.33 28.50
N HIS A 314 13.81 19.16 27.47
CA HIS A 314 14.84 20.19 27.36
C HIS A 314 14.32 21.60 27.63
N GLY A 315 13.05 21.75 28.00
CA GLY A 315 12.44 23.04 28.30
C GLY A 315 12.45 24.00 27.11
N TRP A 316 12.16 23.50 25.91
CA TRP A 316 12.13 24.37 24.71
C TRP A 316 11.14 25.52 24.90
N SER A 317 11.57 26.70 24.51
CA SER A 317 10.76 27.91 24.53
C SER A 317 9.58 27.81 23.54
N PRO A 318 8.50 28.56 23.76
CA PRO A 318 7.39 28.64 22.79
C PRO A 318 7.84 29.11 21.39
N LYS A 319 8.93 29.88 21.29
CA LYS A 319 9.51 30.32 20.02
C LYS A 319 10.09 29.15 19.22
N GLU A 320 10.80 28.25 19.89
CA GLU A 320 11.38 27.03 19.31
C GLU A 320 10.29 26.07 18.83
N VAL A 321 9.25 25.87 19.64
CA VAL A 321 8.08 25.05 19.23
C VAL A 321 7.35 25.71 18.06
N LYS A 322 7.23 27.04 18.07
CA LYS A 322 6.65 27.80 16.95
C LYS A 322 7.46 27.64 15.67
N GLN A 323 8.79 27.68 15.76
CA GLN A 323 9.69 27.44 14.62
C GLN A 323 9.45 26.06 13.98
N TRP A 324 9.29 25.01 14.80
CA TRP A 324 8.92 23.69 14.29
C TRP A 324 7.52 23.66 13.65
N SER A 325 6.55 24.36 14.23
CA SER A 325 5.19 24.42 13.70
C SER A 325 5.08 25.18 12.38
N SER A 326 5.98 26.13 12.13
CA SER A 326 6.07 26.88 10.88
C SER A 326 6.81 26.14 9.76
N ARG A 327 7.25 24.89 9.98
CA ARG A 327 7.89 24.10 8.93
C ARG A 327 6.94 23.91 7.75
N GLN A 328 7.49 23.88 6.54
CA GLN A 328 6.72 23.50 5.36
C GLN A 328 6.31 22.03 5.48
N GLN A 329 5.02 21.77 5.51
CA GLN A 329 4.52 20.39 5.49
C GLN A 329 4.83 19.79 4.11
N ARG A 330 5.49 18.62 4.11
CA ARG A 330 5.85 17.90 2.88
C ARG A 330 4.75 16.93 2.42
N GLN A 331 3.63 16.88 3.13
CA GLN A 331 2.46 16.13 2.70
C GLN A 331 1.88 16.72 1.41
N GLU A 332 1.38 15.85 0.55
CA GLU A 332 0.67 16.26 -0.64
C GLU A 332 -0.60 17.02 -0.24
N ASN A 333 -0.94 18.09 -0.96
CA ASN A 333 -2.21 18.79 -0.76
C ASN A 333 -3.36 17.78 -0.95
N PRO A 334 -4.37 17.72 -0.05
CA PRO A 334 -5.46 16.75 -0.16
C PRO A 334 -6.20 16.82 -1.52
N THR A 335 -6.31 18.00 -2.12
CA THR A 335 -6.86 18.17 -3.47
C THR A 335 -5.99 17.48 -4.53
N LEU A 336 -4.67 17.61 -4.45
CA LEU A 336 -3.74 16.95 -5.36
C LEU A 336 -3.73 15.43 -5.14
N GLU A 337 -3.86 14.96 -3.90
CA GLU A 337 -4.00 13.53 -3.60
C GLU A 337 -5.26 12.92 -4.24
N LEU A 338 -6.41 13.61 -4.15
CA LEU A 338 -7.63 13.18 -4.81
C LEU A 338 -7.47 13.18 -6.34
N LEU A 339 -6.88 14.23 -6.90
CA LEU A 339 -6.68 14.37 -8.35
C LEU A 339 -5.75 13.30 -8.91
N SER A 340 -4.61 13.05 -8.28
CA SER A 340 -3.68 11.99 -8.70
C SER A 340 -4.31 10.59 -8.61
N SER A 341 -5.08 10.32 -7.56
CA SER A 341 -5.80 9.03 -7.42
C SER A 341 -6.87 8.89 -8.51
N SER A 342 -7.62 9.96 -8.78
CA SER A 342 -8.63 9.99 -9.86
C SER A 342 -8.00 9.85 -11.24
N LEU A 343 -6.83 10.43 -11.45
CA LEU A 343 -6.06 10.36 -12.69
C LEU A 343 -5.56 8.93 -12.95
N LEU A 344 -4.99 8.25 -11.94
CA LEU A 344 -4.59 6.84 -12.06
C LEU A 344 -5.77 5.95 -12.47
N THR A 345 -6.93 6.10 -11.82
CA THR A 345 -8.14 5.35 -12.17
C THR A 345 -8.64 5.67 -13.57
N GLY A 346 -8.60 6.95 -13.98
CA GLY A 346 -8.97 7.35 -15.33
C GLY A 346 -8.07 6.71 -16.39
N ILE A 347 -6.75 6.72 -16.17
CA ILE A 347 -5.78 6.11 -17.07
C ILE A 347 -5.99 4.59 -17.14
N ASP A 348 -6.17 3.90 -16.01
CA ASP A 348 -6.43 2.45 -16.03
C ASP A 348 -7.74 2.13 -16.76
N SER A 349 -8.78 2.97 -16.62
CA SER A 349 -10.04 2.81 -17.35
C SER A 349 -9.84 2.93 -18.87
N VAL A 350 -9.03 3.90 -19.33
CA VAL A 350 -8.68 4.01 -20.76
C VAL A 350 -7.94 2.78 -21.24
N LEU A 351 -6.93 2.33 -20.49
CA LEU A 351 -6.18 1.13 -20.84
C LEU A 351 -7.08 -0.11 -20.82
N GLY A 352 -8.09 -0.17 -19.95
CA GLY A 352 -9.10 -1.23 -19.93
C GLY A 352 -9.96 -1.27 -21.19
N VAL A 353 -10.36 -0.11 -21.73
CA VAL A 353 -11.06 -0.05 -23.03
C VAL A 353 -10.16 -0.55 -24.16
N LEU A 354 -8.88 -0.17 -24.17
CA LEU A 354 -7.93 -0.65 -25.17
C LEU A 354 -7.67 -2.16 -25.07
N ASP A 355 -7.58 -2.68 -23.86
CA ASP A 355 -7.37 -4.11 -23.58
C ASP A 355 -8.59 -4.93 -24.02
N ALA A 356 -9.80 -4.45 -23.74
CA ALA A 356 -11.06 -5.08 -24.18
C ALA A 356 -11.25 -5.08 -25.71
N GLN A 357 -10.61 -4.13 -26.41
CA GLN A 357 -10.65 -4.00 -27.86
C GLN A 357 -9.37 -4.52 -28.53
N ALA A 358 -8.59 -5.38 -27.86
CA ALA A 358 -7.34 -5.89 -28.41
C ALA A 358 -7.55 -6.53 -29.80
N GLY A 359 -6.90 -5.97 -30.81
CA GLY A 359 -7.03 -6.39 -32.22
C GLY A 359 -8.10 -5.64 -33.02
N ALA A 360 -9.05 -4.99 -32.35
CA ALA A 360 -10.17 -4.23 -32.93
C ALA A 360 -9.96 -2.70 -32.89
N TYR A 361 -8.71 -2.24 -32.68
CA TYR A 361 -8.34 -0.84 -32.87
C TYR A 361 -6.99 -0.72 -33.58
N LYS A 362 -6.78 0.42 -34.25
CA LYS A 362 -5.54 0.76 -34.96
C LYS A 362 -5.04 2.12 -34.53
N VAL A 363 -3.80 2.18 -34.07
CA VAL A 363 -3.12 3.43 -33.72
C VAL A 363 -2.40 3.96 -34.97
N ARG A 364 -2.72 5.19 -35.40
CA ARG A 364 -2.12 5.88 -36.56
C ARG A 364 -1.55 7.22 -36.11
N GLY A 365 -0.26 7.25 -35.78
CA GLY A 365 0.39 8.46 -35.27
C GLY A 365 -0.21 8.89 -33.92
N THR A 366 -0.86 10.06 -33.89
CA THR A 366 -1.56 10.58 -32.71
C THR A 366 -3.06 10.27 -32.72
N ALA A 367 -3.52 9.42 -33.62
CA ALA A 367 -4.91 9.01 -33.73
C ALA A 367 -5.10 7.54 -33.37
N ILE A 368 -6.29 7.20 -32.87
CA ILE A 368 -6.74 5.83 -32.63
C ILE A 368 -8.13 5.65 -33.26
N ALA A 369 -8.27 4.62 -34.08
CA ALA A 369 -9.54 4.22 -34.68
C ALA A 369 -9.96 2.89 -34.08
N PHE A 370 -11.22 2.78 -33.64
CA PHE A 370 -11.81 1.53 -33.16
C PHE A 370 -12.78 0.99 -34.23
N GLU A 371 -12.92 -0.33 -34.29
CA GLU A 371 -13.95 -0.97 -35.11
C GLU A 371 -15.33 -0.88 -34.44
N ASP A 372 -15.36 -0.85 -33.10
CA ASP A 372 -16.58 -0.69 -32.30
C ASP A 372 -16.90 0.80 -32.02
N PRO A 373 -18.08 1.31 -32.44
CA PRO A 373 -18.49 2.69 -32.15
C PRO A 373 -18.73 2.94 -30.66
N ALA A 374 -19.15 1.94 -29.88
CA ALA A 374 -19.35 2.09 -28.45
C ALA A 374 -18.01 2.31 -27.73
N ALA A 375 -16.98 1.55 -28.10
CA ALA A 375 -15.62 1.74 -27.62
C ALA A 375 -15.06 3.12 -27.98
N THR A 376 -15.32 3.61 -29.20
CA THR A 376 -14.94 4.97 -29.63
C THR A 376 -15.54 6.02 -28.70
N GLN A 377 -16.84 5.92 -28.40
CA GLN A 377 -17.53 6.85 -27.50
C GLN A 377 -16.98 6.77 -26.07
N ALA A 378 -16.78 5.57 -25.54
CA ALA A 378 -16.24 5.35 -24.20
C ALA A 378 -14.82 5.93 -24.05
N TYR A 379 -13.94 5.65 -25.01
CA TYR A 379 -12.59 6.18 -25.05
C TYR A 379 -12.58 7.72 -25.11
N GLY A 380 -13.38 8.32 -26.00
CA GLY A 380 -13.49 9.78 -26.13
C GLY A 380 -14.01 10.47 -24.86
N ALA A 381 -14.96 9.85 -24.16
CA ALA A 381 -15.45 10.34 -22.87
C ALA A 381 -14.36 10.31 -21.79
N LEU A 382 -13.66 9.18 -21.63
CA LEU A 382 -12.57 9.03 -20.67
C LEU A 382 -11.41 9.99 -20.96
N ARG A 383 -11.05 10.17 -22.23
CA ARG A 383 -10.00 11.08 -22.66
C ARG A 383 -10.29 12.54 -22.28
N ARG A 384 -11.52 13.02 -22.48
CA ARG A 384 -11.94 14.37 -22.04
C ARG A 384 -11.83 14.54 -20.53
N ARG A 385 -12.33 13.55 -19.77
CA ARG A 385 -12.24 13.55 -18.30
C ARG A 385 -10.80 13.60 -17.80
N ILE A 386 -9.90 12.79 -18.38
CA ILE A 386 -8.47 12.81 -18.03
C ILE A 386 -7.86 14.18 -18.32
N LYS A 387 -8.21 14.80 -19.45
CA LYS A 387 -7.73 16.14 -19.81
C LYS A 387 -8.17 17.18 -18.77
N GLU A 388 -9.44 17.18 -18.37
CA GLU A 388 -9.97 18.06 -17.31
C GLU A 388 -9.27 17.84 -15.97
N GLN A 389 -8.98 16.57 -15.61
CA GLN A 389 -8.24 16.23 -14.39
C GLN A 389 -6.79 16.74 -14.43
N ILE A 390 -6.11 16.64 -15.59
CA ILE A 390 -4.76 17.17 -15.79
C ILE A 390 -4.78 18.70 -15.63
N GLU A 391 -5.71 19.39 -16.30
CA GLU A 391 -5.86 20.85 -16.19
C GLU A 391 -6.14 21.28 -14.74
N SER A 392 -7.01 20.55 -14.04
CA SER A 392 -7.31 20.78 -12.62
C SER A 392 -6.08 20.58 -11.73
N ALA A 393 -5.29 19.53 -11.99
CA ALA A 393 -4.05 19.25 -11.25
C ALA A 393 -2.99 20.33 -11.48
N VAL A 394 -2.85 20.81 -12.72
CA VAL A 394 -1.95 21.93 -13.05
C VAL A 394 -2.40 23.21 -12.35
N ALA A 395 -3.70 23.54 -12.41
CA ALA A 395 -4.27 24.71 -11.73
C ALA A 395 -4.10 24.66 -10.21
N ALA A 396 -4.14 23.46 -9.61
CA ALA A 396 -3.88 23.23 -8.20
C ALA A 396 -2.37 23.24 -7.82
N GLY A 397 -1.48 23.60 -8.75
CA GLY A 397 -0.03 23.65 -8.51
C GLY A 397 0.68 22.30 -8.59
N GLY A 398 0.02 21.26 -9.11
CA GLY A 398 0.59 19.91 -9.24
C GLY A 398 1.82 19.85 -10.14
N ALA A 399 1.94 20.74 -11.14
CA ALA A 399 3.08 20.77 -12.07
C ALA A 399 4.38 21.25 -11.43
N THR A 400 4.31 22.09 -10.40
CA THR A 400 5.47 22.63 -9.67
C THR A 400 5.70 21.94 -8.33
N GLY A 401 4.74 21.11 -7.89
CA GLY A 401 4.82 20.38 -6.63
C GLY A 401 5.77 19.19 -6.69
N PHE A 402 6.59 19.04 -5.64
CA PHE A 402 7.50 17.89 -5.44
C PHE A 402 6.76 16.62 -4.95
N GLY A 403 5.60 16.32 -5.53
CA GLY A 403 4.71 15.25 -5.08
C GLY A 403 4.40 14.19 -6.14
N PRO A 404 3.66 13.13 -5.76
CA PRO A 404 3.12 12.12 -6.67
C PRO A 404 2.45 12.70 -7.91
N THR A 405 1.64 13.76 -7.73
CA THR A 405 0.94 14.41 -8.83
C THR A 405 1.90 14.99 -9.87
N GLY A 406 2.97 15.67 -9.45
CA GLY A 406 3.98 16.21 -10.36
C GLY A 406 4.70 15.12 -11.15
N LEU A 407 5.06 14.02 -10.51
CA LEU A 407 5.68 12.86 -11.17
C LEU A 407 4.72 12.18 -12.17
N LEU A 408 3.44 12.09 -11.85
CA LEU A 408 2.42 11.57 -12.78
C LEU A 408 2.24 12.49 -13.99
N LEU A 409 2.14 13.81 -13.76
CA LEU A 409 2.06 14.80 -14.83
C LEU A 409 3.30 14.77 -15.72
N GLN A 410 4.49 14.57 -15.16
CA GLN A 410 5.72 14.40 -15.91
C GLN A 410 5.75 13.08 -16.70
N ALA A 411 5.24 11.99 -16.13
CA ALA A 411 5.15 10.69 -16.78
C ALA A 411 4.20 10.70 -18.00
N ILE A 412 3.07 11.41 -17.86
CA ILE A 412 2.16 11.73 -18.95
C ILE A 412 2.87 12.67 -19.95
N GLY A 413 3.63 13.64 -19.44
CA GLY A 413 4.50 14.53 -20.22
C GLY A 413 3.74 15.28 -21.32
N THR A 414 4.35 15.38 -22.51
CA THR A 414 3.69 15.85 -23.74
C THR A 414 2.90 14.76 -24.45
N SER A 415 2.89 13.52 -23.93
CA SER A 415 2.14 12.44 -24.56
C SER A 415 0.64 12.66 -24.31
N THR A 416 0.03 13.37 -25.25
CA THR A 416 -1.42 13.50 -25.28
C THR A 416 -2.00 12.14 -25.67
N LEU A 417 -3.08 11.74 -24.98
CA LEU A 417 -3.90 10.60 -25.38
C LEU A 417 -4.26 10.73 -26.86
N PRO A 418 -4.04 9.68 -27.69
CA PRO A 418 -4.40 9.72 -29.10
C PRO A 418 -5.85 10.16 -29.30
N ARG A 419 -6.08 10.98 -30.32
CA ARG A 419 -7.43 11.43 -30.70
C ARG A 419 -8.17 10.29 -31.39
N GLU A 420 -9.42 10.09 -31.02
CA GLU A 420 -10.34 9.26 -31.78
C GLU A 420 -10.55 9.83 -33.20
N THR A 421 -10.60 8.98 -34.21
CA THR A 421 -10.85 9.34 -35.62
C THR A 421 -11.97 8.56 -36.23
#